data_AF-A0A1Y4GX99-F1
#
_entry.id   AF-A0A1Y4GX99-F1
#
_cell.length_a   1.000
_cell.length_b   1.000
_cell.length_c   1.000
_cell.angle_alpha   90.00
_cell.angle_beta   90.00
_cell.angle_gamma   90.00
#
_symmetry.space_group_name_H-M   'P 1'
#
loop_
_entity.id
_entity.type
_entity.pdbx_description
1 polymer ?
#
loop_
_entity_poly.entity_id
_entity_poly.type
_entity_poly.pdbx_seq_one_letter_code
_entity_poly.pdbx_strand_id
1 'polypeptide(L)'
;MHLETKDYPFSGGVARYLTDHDTGAVSLVLLPDSRSDAYAQRRTMLGAPELVRIGMDPPAWQVGSLVHLSLRGDAQGNSAGCTLKYGASVRAMRLASQTRTGDTVTTCLQADGWHVEHNLTWTGSCWQIDTVFCNDSARPLTLDLLTSFSLDNLTPFGTAAESRLRLHRFRGGWSMEGLHTAEDVQQLNLAT
;
A
#
# COMPACT_ATOMS: atom_id res chain seq x y z
N MET A 1 -8.83 -3.76 14.47
CA MET A 1 -8.88 -3.30 13.07
C MET A 1 -10.33 -3.05 12.73
N HIS A 2 -10.68 -1.78 12.56
CA HIS A 2 -12.01 -1.34 12.15
C HIS A 2 -11.92 -0.90 10.69
N LEU A 3 -12.30 -1.81 9.78
CA LEU A 3 -12.10 -1.65 8.35
C LEU A 3 -13.34 -1.04 7.68
N GLU A 4 -13.15 0.07 6.99
CA GLU A 4 -14.10 0.63 6.02
C GLU A 4 -13.62 0.35 4.59
N THR A 5 -14.55 0.05 3.69
CA THR A 5 -14.27 -0.19 2.28
C THR A 5 -15.02 0.79 1.40
N LYS A 6 -14.35 1.34 0.39
CA LYS A 6 -14.96 2.20 -0.62
C LYS A 6 -14.56 1.78 -2.03
N ASP A 7 -15.56 1.52 -2.86
CA ASP A 7 -15.37 0.92 -4.18
C ASP A 7 -15.61 1.92 -5.31
N TYR A 8 -14.71 1.88 -6.30
CA TYR A 8 -14.84 2.59 -7.56
C TYR A 8 -14.84 1.60 -8.71
N PRO A 9 -16.00 1.35 -9.34
CA PRO A 9 -16.08 0.47 -10.49
C PRO A 9 -15.55 1.15 -11.76
N PHE A 10 -14.77 0.37 -12.52
CA PHE A 10 -14.24 0.68 -13.85
C PHE A 10 -14.56 -0.48 -14.81
N SER A 11 -14.39 -0.27 -16.11
CA SER A 11 -14.66 -1.34 -17.10
C SER A 11 -13.70 -2.53 -16.99
N GLY A 12 -12.50 -2.33 -16.42
CA GLY A 12 -11.51 -3.39 -16.20
C GLY A 12 -11.51 -4.03 -14.81
N GLY A 13 -12.44 -3.64 -13.92
CA GLY A 13 -12.51 -4.16 -12.55
C GLY A 13 -12.90 -3.12 -11.52
N VAL A 14 -12.63 -3.42 -10.25
CA VAL A 14 -12.96 -2.54 -9.11
C VAL A 14 -11.68 -2.06 -8.43
N ALA A 15 -11.56 -0.75 -8.25
CA ALA A 15 -10.57 -0.17 -7.35
C ALA A 15 -11.23 -0.01 -5.97
N ARG A 16 -10.75 -0.80 -5.01
CA ARG A 16 -11.23 -0.77 -3.63
C ARG A 16 -10.23 -0.08 -2.74
N TYR A 17 -10.70 0.91 -2.00
CA TYR A 17 -9.94 1.56 -0.95
C TYR A 17 -10.31 0.95 0.39
N LEU A 18 -9.29 0.56 1.15
CA LEU A 18 -9.41 0.03 2.49
C LEU A 18 -8.95 1.12 3.47
N THR A 19 -9.77 1.47 4.45
CA THR A 19 -9.42 2.42 5.52
C THR A 19 -9.50 1.73 6.86
N ASP A 20 -8.42 1.74 7.65
CA ASP A 20 -8.45 1.28 9.04
C ASP A 20 -8.64 2.47 9.97
N HIS A 21 -9.78 2.54 10.64
CA HIS A 21 -10.07 3.64 11.57
C HIS A 21 -9.19 3.61 12.84
N ASP A 22 -8.60 2.46 13.20
CA ASP A 22 -7.73 2.37 14.37
C ASP A 22 -6.39 3.09 14.13
N THR A 23 -5.86 3.00 12.91
CA THR A 23 -4.55 3.55 12.54
C THR A 23 -4.63 4.79 11.65
N GLY A 24 -5.77 5.01 10.98
CA GLY A 24 -5.94 6.00 9.92
C GLY A 24 -5.29 5.60 8.59
N ALA A 25 -4.80 4.37 8.47
CA ALA A 25 -4.14 3.88 7.26
C ALA A 25 -5.15 3.69 6.12
N VAL A 26 -4.75 4.05 4.90
CA VAL A 26 -5.53 3.86 3.68
C VAL A 26 -4.68 3.07 2.69
N SER A 27 -5.24 2.06 2.05
CA SER A 27 -4.59 1.32 0.96
C SER A 27 -5.52 1.08 -0.22
N LEU A 28 -4.94 0.64 -1.34
CA LEU A 28 -5.63 0.34 -2.59
C LEU A 28 -5.50 -1.14 -2.92
N VAL A 29 -6.63 -1.75 -3.27
CA VAL A 29 -6.72 -3.09 -3.83
C VAL A 29 -7.39 -3.01 -5.20
N LEU A 30 -6.75 -3.61 -6.20
CA LEU A 30 -7.27 -3.70 -7.56
C LEU A 30 -7.83 -5.10 -7.79
N LEU A 31 -9.15 -5.18 -8.01
CA LEU A 31 -9.88 -6.43 -8.17
C LEU A 31 -10.26 -6.61 -9.66
N PRO A 32 -9.75 -7.65 -10.35
CA PRO A 32 -9.93 -7.83 -11.80
C PRO A 32 -11.31 -8.38 -12.20
N ASP A 33 -12.04 -9.00 -11.28
CA ASP A 33 -13.40 -9.52 -11.51
C ASP A 33 -14.32 -9.10 -10.35
N SER A 34 -15.62 -9.34 -10.49
CA SER A 34 -16.61 -9.08 -9.45
C SER A 34 -16.60 -10.13 -8.33
N ARG A 35 -15.54 -10.92 -8.20
CA ARG A 35 -15.43 -11.93 -7.15
C ARG A 35 -15.25 -11.26 -5.79
N SER A 36 -15.91 -11.82 -4.79
CA SER A 36 -15.70 -11.41 -3.40
C SER A 36 -14.27 -11.70 -2.94
N ASP A 37 -13.65 -10.73 -2.31
CA ASP A 37 -12.39 -10.89 -1.57
C ASP A 37 -12.60 -11.72 -0.29
N ALA A 38 -11.50 -12.06 0.36
CA ALA A 38 -11.45 -12.84 1.59
C ALA A 38 -10.96 -12.00 2.79
N TYR A 39 -10.87 -10.66 2.71
CA TYR A 39 -10.27 -9.85 3.77
C TYR A 39 -11.03 -9.99 5.10
N ALA A 40 -12.36 -10.03 5.05
CA ALA A 40 -13.20 -10.23 6.24
C ALA A 40 -13.04 -11.63 6.87
N GLN A 41 -12.55 -12.60 6.11
CA GLN A 41 -12.32 -13.98 6.57
C GLN A 41 -10.89 -14.18 7.12
N ARG A 42 -9.99 -13.21 6.89
CA ARG A 42 -8.62 -13.29 7.41
C ARG A 42 -8.66 -13.17 8.93
N ARG A 43 -7.84 -14.00 9.59
CA ARG A 43 -7.55 -13.81 11.01
C ARG A 43 -7.05 -12.39 11.26
N THR A 44 -7.51 -11.77 12.34
CA THR A 44 -7.14 -10.40 12.73
C THR A 44 -5.90 -10.39 13.61
N MET A 45 -5.75 -11.38 14.48
CA MET A 45 -4.62 -11.53 15.41
C MET A 45 -3.74 -12.71 14.98
N LEU A 46 -2.43 -12.60 15.22
CA LEU A 46 -1.47 -13.62 14.80
C LEU A 46 -1.65 -14.92 15.59
N GLY A 47 -1.89 -14.81 16.90
CA GLY A 47 -2.14 -15.95 17.79
C GLY A 47 -0.96 -16.91 17.93
N ALA A 48 0.27 -16.43 17.70
CA ALA A 48 1.48 -17.25 17.84
C ALA A 48 1.69 -17.59 19.33
N PRO A 49 1.65 -18.88 19.73
CA PRO A 49 1.68 -19.27 21.14
C PRO A 49 2.87 -18.70 21.91
N GLU A 50 4.03 -18.58 21.27
CA GLU A 50 5.27 -18.05 21.84
C GLU A 50 5.15 -16.56 22.18
N LEU A 51 4.50 -15.77 21.32
CA LEU A 51 4.30 -14.34 21.52
C LEU A 51 3.17 -14.09 22.54
N VAL A 52 2.08 -14.85 22.43
CA VAL A 52 0.93 -14.72 23.36
C VAL A 52 1.36 -15.00 24.80
N ARG A 53 2.26 -15.97 25.02
CA ARG A 53 2.82 -16.29 26.35
C ARG A 53 3.56 -15.13 27.00
N ILE A 54 4.13 -14.22 26.22
CA ILE A 54 4.83 -13.02 26.73
C ILE A 54 3.93 -11.77 26.71
N GLY A 55 2.61 -11.95 26.54
CA GLY A 55 1.65 -10.86 26.50
C GLY A 55 1.65 -10.05 25.20
N MET A 56 2.23 -10.59 24.12
CA MET A 56 2.27 -9.94 22.82
C MET A 56 1.43 -10.73 21.81
N ASP A 57 0.33 -10.15 21.33
CA ASP A 57 -0.39 -10.71 20.18
C ASP A 57 -0.48 -9.63 19.10
N PRO A 58 0.43 -9.63 18.10
CA PRO A 58 0.40 -8.63 17.05
C PRO A 58 -0.75 -8.92 16.07
N PRO A 59 -1.22 -7.90 15.33
CA PRO A 59 -2.17 -8.12 14.25
C PRO A 59 -1.56 -9.04 13.19
N ALA A 60 -2.36 -9.95 12.65
CA ALA A 60 -1.92 -10.91 11.65
C ALA A 60 -1.62 -10.28 10.28
N TRP A 61 -2.18 -9.09 10.03
CA TRP A 61 -1.97 -8.30 8.83
C TRP A 61 -2.31 -6.83 9.12
N GLN A 62 -1.90 -5.94 8.22
CA GLN A 62 -2.18 -4.51 8.28
C GLN A 62 -2.78 -4.06 6.94
N VAL A 63 -3.59 -3.00 6.95
CA VAL A 63 -4.22 -2.45 5.73
C VAL A 63 -3.18 -2.03 4.69
N GLY A 64 -2.03 -1.50 5.11
CA GLY A 64 -0.96 -1.04 4.23
C GLY A 64 -0.97 0.47 4.03
N SER A 65 -0.47 0.94 2.90
CA SER A 65 -0.48 2.36 2.52
C SER A 65 -0.77 2.56 1.03
N LEU A 66 -1.36 3.68 0.65
CA LEU A 66 -1.45 4.12 -0.75
C LEU A 66 -0.09 4.57 -1.29
N VAL A 67 0.77 5.10 -0.42
CA VAL A 67 2.02 5.75 -0.78
C VAL A 67 3.02 5.62 0.37
N HIS A 68 4.30 5.45 0.04
CA HIS A 68 5.38 5.68 0.99
C HIS A 68 6.12 6.97 0.66
N LEU A 69 6.36 7.76 1.71
CA LEU A 69 7.17 8.95 1.64
C LEU A 69 8.05 9.08 2.88
N SER A 70 9.16 9.78 2.74
CA SER A 70 10.08 10.07 3.83
C SER A 70 10.48 11.54 3.77
N LEU A 71 10.08 12.31 4.77
CA LEU A 71 10.59 13.66 4.97
C LEU A 71 11.89 13.62 5.75
N ARG A 72 12.87 14.43 5.34
CA ARG A 72 14.16 14.49 6.02
C ARG A 72 13.98 15.02 7.44
N GLY A 73 14.54 14.30 8.40
CA GLY A 73 14.43 14.61 9.83
C GLY A 73 13.31 13.85 10.54
N ASP A 74 12.39 13.23 9.81
CA ASP A 74 11.37 12.36 10.40
C ASP A 74 11.96 11.01 10.81
N ALA A 75 11.40 10.44 11.87
CA ALA A 75 11.77 9.12 12.34
C ALA A 75 11.46 8.06 11.26
N GLN A 76 12.43 7.21 10.98
CA GLN A 76 12.31 6.13 10.00
C GLN A 76 11.57 4.91 10.57
N GLY A 77 11.03 4.09 9.67
CA GLY A 77 10.27 2.90 10.02
C GLY A 77 11.14 1.77 10.58
N ASN A 78 10.46 0.70 11.01
CA ASN A 78 11.11 -0.48 11.54
C ASN A 78 11.78 -1.28 10.42
N SER A 79 13.03 -0.94 10.11
CA SER A 79 13.95 -1.73 9.27
C SER A 79 15.41 -1.37 9.55
N ALA A 80 15.71 -0.81 10.74
CA ALA A 80 17.03 -0.31 11.10
C ALA A 80 17.67 0.63 10.05
N GLY A 81 16.85 1.42 9.33
CA GLY A 81 17.30 2.32 8.27
C GLY A 81 17.58 1.64 6.92
N CYS A 82 17.35 0.34 6.76
CA CYS A 82 17.51 -0.35 5.47
C CYS A 82 16.42 0.00 4.46
N THR A 83 15.30 0.60 4.90
CA THR A 83 14.25 1.11 4.03
C THR A 83 13.76 2.46 4.52
N LEU A 84 13.32 3.31 3.59
CA LEU A 84 12.61 4.57 3.88
C LEU A 84 11.08 4.36 3.96
N LYS A 85 10.62 3.11 4.10
CA LYS A 85 9.19 2.76 4.17
C LYS A 85 8.71 2.76 5.61
N TYR A 86 7.39 2.91 5.79
CA TYR A 86 6.71 2.83 7.09
C TYR A 86 7.26 3.77 8.17
N GLY A 87 7.88 4.89 7.76
CA GLY A 87 8.35 5.95 8.65
C GLY A 87 7.22 6.81 9.22
N ALA A 88 7.60 7.77 10.06
CA ALA A 88 6.67 8.66 10.75
C ALA A 88 5.81 9.49 9.77
N SER A 89 6.38 9.95 8.65
CA SER A 89 5.63 10.72 7.65
C SER A 89 4.46 9.92 7.07
N VAL A 90 4.65 8.63 6.77
CA VAL A 90 3.56 7.75 6.30
C VAL A 90 2.49 7.57 7.38
N ARG A 91 2.91 7.39 8.64
CA ARG A 91 2.00 7.20 9.77
C ARG A 91 1.25 8.47 10.17
N ALA A 92 1.72 9.64 9.78
CA ALA A 92 1.08 10.92 10.06
C ALA A 92 -0.10 11.22 9.13
N MET A 93 -0.11 10.64 7.93
CA MET A 93 -1.15 10.87 6.93
C MET A 93 -2.52 10.38 7.38
N ARG A 94 -3.56 11.15 7.11
CA ARG A 94 -4.97 10.79 7.31
C ARG A 94 -5.79 11.09 6.06
N LEU A 95 -6.81 10.28 5.80
CA LEU A 95 -7.74 10.54 4.71
C LEU A 95 -8.46 11.87 4.93
N ALA A 96 -8.23 12.85 4.04
CA ALA A 96 -8.89 14.14 4.08
C ALA A 96 -10.08 14.18 3.12
N SER A 97 -9.90 13.68 1.89
CA SER A 97 -10.95 13.64 0.89
C SER A 97 -10.69 12.56 -0.15
N GLN A 98 -11.76 12.16 -0.84
CA GLN A 98 -11.65 11.27 -1.98
C GLN A 98 -12.81 11.48 -2.96
N THR A 99 -12.45 11.85 -4.19
CA THR A 99 -13.40 12.29 -5.23
C THR A 99 -13.12 11.60 -6.55
N ARG A 100 -14.17 11.37 -7.34
CA ARG A 100 -14.06 10.86 -8.71
C ARG A 100 -14.42 11.97 -9.71
N THR A 101 -13.55 12.20 -10.67
CA THR A 101 -13.77 13.11 -11.79
C THR A 101 -13.48 12.34 -13.09
N GLY A 102 -14.53 12.04 -13.85
CA GLY A 102 -14.42 11.15 -15.02
C GLY A 102 -13.88 9.78 -14.62
N ASP A 103 -12.76 9.40 -15.23
CA ASP A 103 -12.06 8.13 -15.00
C ASP A 103 -10.92 8.22 -13.98
N THR A 104 -10.79 9.35 -13.28
CA THR A 104 -9.78 9.56 -12.24
C THR A 104 -10.42 9.57 -10.86
N VAL A 105 -9.85 8.80 -9.93
CA VAL A 105 -10.12 8.87 -8.49
C VAL A 105 -8.92 9.52 -7.82
N THR A 106 -9.14 10.69 -7.24
CA THR A 106 -8.14 11.42 -6.46
C THR A 106 -8.41 11.20 -4.99
N THR A 107 -7.40 10.72 -4.26
CA THR A 107 -7.43 10.52 -2.82
C THR A 107 -6.43 11.46 -2.16
N CYS A 108 -6.90 12.37 -1.31
CA CYS A 108 -6.04 13.30 -0.58
C CYS A 108 -5.76 12.77 0.82
N LEU A 109 -4.49 12.58 1.12
CA LEU A 109 -3.96 12.19 2.42
C LEU A 109 -3.23 13.38 3.05
N GLN A 110 -3.74 13.88 4.17
CA GLN A 110 -3.24 15.09 4.81
C GLN A 110 -2.45 14.79 6.09
N ALA A 111 -1.43 15.60 6.35
CA ALA A 111 -0.69 15.67 7.59
C ALA A 111 -0.47 17.15 7.98
N ASP A 112 0.24 17.40 9.08
CA ASP A 112 0.47 18.78 9.55
C ASP A 112 1.42 19.54 8.60
N GLY A 113 0.86 20.54 7.90
CA GLY A 113 1.60 21.42 7.00
C GLY A 113 1.91 20.85 5.61
N TRP A 114 1.35 19.69 5.24
CA TRP A 114 1.50 19.14 3.89
C TRP A 114 0.42 18.08 3.61
N HIS A 115 0.23 17.76 2.34
CA HIS A 115 -0.63 16.66 1.90
C HIS A 115 -0.07 15.95 0.68
N VAL A 116 -0.65 14.79 0.40
CA VAL A 116 -0.38 13.98 -0.77
C VAL A 116 -1.67 13.70 -1.52
N GLU A 117 -1.66 13.94 -2.83
CA GLU A 117 -2.72 13.52 -3.73
C GLU A 117 -2.27 12.23 -4.42
N HIS A 118 -3.03 11.16 -4.23
CA HIS A 118 -2.87 9.90 -4.96
C HIS A 118 -3.94 9.82 -6.05
N ASN A 119 -3.52 9.80 -7.31
CA ASN A 119 -4.40 9.79 -8.47
C ASN A 119 -4.41 8.42 -9.13
N LEU A 120 -5.59 7.79 -9.17
CA LEU A 120 -5.82 6.54 -9.89
C LEU A 120 -6.67 6.82 -11.12
N THR A 121 -6.10 6.66 -12.31
CA THR A 121 -6.76 6.95 -13.58
C THR A 121 -6.96 5.67 -14.39
N TRP A 122 -8.19 5.40 -14.82
CA TRP A 122 -8.46 4.34 -15.80
C TRP A 122 -8.22 4.85 -17.21
N THR A 123 -7.40 4.15 -17.98
CA THR A 123 -7.01 4.54 -19.35
C THR A 123 -7.84 3.87 -20.44
N GLY A 124 -8.83 3.05 -20.06
CA GLY A 124 -9.56 2.17 -20.96
C GLY A 124 -9.02 0.73 -21.01
N SER A 125 -7.75 0.52 -20.61
CA SER A 125 -7.11 -0.80 -20.61
C SER A 125 -6.27 -1.09 -19.37
N CYS A 126 -5.81 -0.06 -18.66
CA CYS A 126 -5.05 -0.21 -17.42
C CYS A 126 -5.38 0.90 -16.42
N TRP A 127 -4.99 0.66 -15.17
CA TRP A 127 -4.92 1.71 -14.16
C TRP A 127 -3.54 2.35 -14.19
N GLN A 128 -3.51 3.67 -14.34
CA GLN A 128 -2.32 4.49 -14.13
C GLN A 128 -2.40 5.13 -12.75
N ILE A 129 -1.28 5.14 -12.03
CA ILE A 129 -1.17 5.76 -10.72
C ILE A 129 -0.04 6.78 -10.71
N ASP A 130 -0.34 7.99 -10.26
CA ASP A 130 0.64 9.00 -9.91
C ASP A 130 0.36 9.58 -8.52
N THR A 131 1.36 10.25 -7.97
CA THR A 131 1.28 10.86 -6.66
C THR A 131 1.89 12.27 -6.71
N VAL A 132 1.20 13.23 -6.11
CA VAL A 132 1.66 14.62 -5.97
C VAL A 132 1.85 14.94 -4.49
N PHE A 133 2.99 15.52 -4.14
CA PHE A 133 3.23 16.05 -2.78
C PHE A 133 3.08 17.57 -2.79
N CYS A 134 2.32 18.09 -1.82
CA CYS A 134 2.07 19.51 -1.65
C CYS A 134 2.57 19.95 -0.28
N ASN A 135 3.49 20.92 -0.26
CA ASN A 135 3.94 21.56 0.98
C ASN A 135 3.08 22.80 1.25
N ASP A 136 2.21 22.71 2.25
CA ASP A 136 1.31 23.80 2.66
C ASP A 136 1.91 24.64 3.80
N SER A 137 3.10 24.28 4.28
CA SER A 137 3.76 24.96 5.38
C SER A 137 4.57 26.16 4.90
N ALA A 138 4.86 27.08 5.83
CA ALA A 138 5.75 28.21 5.57
C ALA A 138 7.25 27.84 5.52
N ARG A 139 7.60 26.56 5.72
CA ARG A 139 8.99 26.09 5.81
C ARG A 139 9.32 25.16 4.64
N PRO A 140 10.54 25.20 4.10
CA PRO A 140 10.95 24.23 3.10
C PRO A 140 11.00 22.82 3.71
N LEU A 141 10.46 21.85 2.98
CA LEU A 141 10.53 20.43 3.31
C LEU A 141 11.46 19.73 2.31
N THR A 142 12.15 18.68 2.74
CA THR A 142 12.97 17.83 1.86
C THR A 142 12.39 16.43 1.82
N LEU A 143 12.04 15.95 0.63
CA LEU A 143 11.56 14.60 0.37
C LEU A 143 12.74 13.69 0.00
N ASP A 144 13.02 12.71 0.86
CA ASP A 144 14.01 11.66 0.60
C ASP A 144 13.41 10.48 -0.18
N LEU A 145 12.09 10.28 -0.06
CA LEU A 145 11.32 9.28 -0.80
C LEU A 145 9.93 9.82 -1.12
N LEU A 146 9.45 9.55 -2.34
CA LEU A 146 8.04 9.57 -2.71
C LEU A 146 7.80 8.45 -3.72
N THR A 147 7.01 7.45 -3.37
CA THR A 147 6.62 6.38 -4.30
C THR A 147 5.45 6.83 -5.17
N SER A 148 5.40 6.42 -6.44
CA SER A 148 4.21 6.64 -7.27
C SER A 148 2.98 5.89 -6.77
N PHE A 149 3.19 4.73 -6.14
CA PHE A 149 2.14 3.90 -5.55
C PHE A 149 2.73 2.93 -4.52
N SER A 150 1.89 2.42 -3.64
CA SER A 150 2.12 1.20 -2.85
C SER A 150 0.90 0.30 -2.97
N LEU A 151 1.14 -0.99 -3.21
CA LEU A 151 0.10 -2.01 -3.23
C LEU A 151 0.44 -3.06 -2.18
N ASP A 152 -0.41 -3.14 -1.17
CA ASP A 152 -0.33 -4.11 -0.10
C ASP A 152 -1.43 -5.15 -0.28
N ASN A 153 -1.40 -6.22 0.52
CA ASN A 153 -2.50 -7.19 0.57
C ASN A 153 -2.81 -7.86 -0.79
N LEU A 154 -1.79 -8.07 -1.62
CA LEU A 154 -1.84 -8.51 -3.02
C LEU A 154 -2.54 -9.85 -3.30
N THR A 155 -2.95 -10.59 -2.28
CA THR A 155 -3.74 -11.82 -2.44
C THR A 155 -5.17 -11.65 -1.91
N PRO A 156 -6.02 -10.85 -2.58
CA PRO A 156 -7.35 -10.50 -2.08
C PRO A 156 -8.26 -11.71 -1.86
N PHE A 157 -8.08 -12.78 -2.62
CA PHE A 157 -8.98 -13.95 -2.61
C PHE A 157 -8.52 -15.09 -1.69
N GLY A 158 -7.33 -15.00 -1.10
CA GLY A 158 -6.75 -16.06 -0.28
C GLY A 158 -6.71 -15.73 1.21
N THR A 159 -6.90 -16.75 2.05
CA THR A 159 -6.76 -16.66 3.51
C THR A 159 -5.35 -17.05 3.94
N ALA A 160 -4.31 -16.35 3.45
CA ALA A 160 -2.87 -16.46 3.76
C ALA A 160 -2.18 -17.85 3.60
N ALA A 161 -2.82 -18.98 3.91
CA ALA A 161 -2.29 -20.33 3.76
C ALA A 161 -2.19 -20.79 2.29
N GLU A 162 -2.94 -20.15 1.39
CA GLU A 162 -3.09 -20.57 -0.01
C GLU A 162 -2.32 -19.68 -1.01
N SER A 163 -1.80 -18.54 -0.57
CA SER A 163 -1.22 -17.54 -1.46
C SER A 163 0.26 -17.79 -1.74
N ARG A 164 0.59 -18.18 -2.98
CA ARG A 164 1.97 -18.25 -3.50
C ARG A 164 2.16 -17.19 -4.57
N LEU A 165 2.77 -16.06 -4.20
CA LEU A 165 3.13 -15.00 -5.16
C LEU A 165 4.51 -15.29 -5.75
N ARG A 166 4.63 -15.11 -7.07
CA ARG A 166 5.92 -15.13 -7.76
C ARG A 166 6.21 -13.75 -8.33
N LEU A 167 7.44 -13.29 -8.12
CA LEU A 167 7.90 -12.04 -8.68
C LEU A 167 8.55 -12.30 -10.03
N HIS A 168 7.91 -11.79 -11.09
CA HIS A 168 8.45 -11.83 -12.44
C HIS A 168 9.26 -10.54 -12.70
N ARG A 169 10.53 -10.69 -13.10
CA ARG A 169 11.42 -9.57 -13.44
C ARG A 169 12.10 -9.82 -14.78
N PHE A 170 12.29 -8.75 -15.53
CA PHE A 170 13.14 -8.74 -16.71
C PHE A 170 14.45 -8.04 -16.32
N ARG A 171 15.50 -8.83 -16.11
CA ARG A 171 16.83 -8.33 -15.79
C ARG A 171 17.55 -7.96 -17.07
N GLY A 172 18.56 -7.11 -16.94
CA GLY A 172 19.34 -6.65 -18.08
C GLY A 172 20.79 -6.44 -17.70
N GLY A 173 21.66 -6.61 -18.69
CA GLY A 173 22.99 -6.05 -18.75
C GLY A 173 23.21 -5.49 -20.15
N TRP A 174 24.30 -4.77 -20.38
CA TRP A 174 24.63 -4.33 -21.73
C TRP A 174 24.71 -5.54 -22.67
N SER A 175 23.93 -5.54 -23.77
CA SER A 175 23.80 -6.68 -24.69
C SER A 175 23.20 -7.96 -24.08
N MET A 176 22.51 -7.86 -22.95
CA MET A 176 21.75 -8.93 -22.30
C MET A 176 20.43 -8.42 -21.72
N GLU A 177 19.76 -7.51 -22.42
CA GLU A 177 18.48 -6.95 -22.02
C GLU A 177 17.37 -8.02 -22.05
N GLY A 178 16.41 -7.93 -21.12
CA GLY A 178 15.16 -8.70 -21.20
C GLY A 178 15.23 -10.14 -20.67
N LEU A 179 16.24 -10.50 -19.86
CA LEU A 179 16.31 -11.83 -19.24
C LEU A 179 15.17 -12.02 -18.23
N HIS A 180 14.20 -12.86 -18.57
CA HIS A 180 13.08 -13.16 -17.69
C HIS A 180 13.51 -14.06 -16.52
N THR A 181 13.10 -13.66 -15.31
CA THR A 181 13.25 -14.40 -14.07
C THR A 181 11.92 -14.46 -13.33
N ALA A 182 11.64 -15.58 -12.65
CA ALA A 182 10.43 -15.76 -11.85
C ALA A 182 10.79 -16.48 -10.54
N GLU A 183 10.77 -15.75 -9.44
CA GLU A 183 11.21 -16.23 -8.11
C GLU A 183 10.03 -16.18 -7.13
N ASP A 184 9.95 -17.13 -6.20
CA ASP A 184 8.96 -17.07 -5.12
C ASP A 184 9.29 -15.91 -4.18
N VAL A 185 8.28 -15.09 -3.83
CA VAL A 185 8.51 -13.91 -2.96
C VAL A 185 9.07 -14.31 -1.59
N GLN A 186 8.70 -15.49 -1.09
CA GLN A 186 9.22 -16.04 0.17
C GLN A 186 10.72 -16.33 0.09
N GLN A 187 11.22 -16.84 -1.05
CA GLN A 187 12.66 -17.09 -1.25
C GLN A 187 13.46 -15.79 -1.31
N LEU A 188 12.82 -14.69 -1.70
CA LEU A 188 13.41 -13.35 -1.73
C LEU A 188 13.31 -12.62 -0.39
N ASN A 189 12.77 -13.26 0.66
CA ASN A 189 12.44 -12.61 1.94
C ASN A 189 11.55 -11.37 1.78
N LEU A 190 10.69 -11.34 0.76
CA LEU A 190 9.68 -10.30 0.61
C LEU A 190 8.44 -10.72 1.39
N ALA A 191 7.94 -9.80 2.21
CA ALA A 191 6.70 -10.00 2.95
C ALA A 191 5.50 -10.04 1.97
N THR A 192 4.55 -10.93 2.27
CA THR A 192 3.24 -11.07 1.61
C THR A 192 2.12 -10.55 2.48
#